data_AF-A0A1Q7PX10-F1
#
_entry.id   AF-A0A1Q7PX10-F1
#
_cell.length_a   1.000
_cell.length_b   1.000
_cell.length_c   1.000
_cell.angle_alpha   90.00
_cell.angle_beta   90.00
_cell.angle_gamma   90.00
#
_symmetry.space_group_name_H-M   'P 1'
#
loop_
_entity.id
_entity.type
_entity.pdbx_description
1 polymer ?
#
loop_
_entity_poly.entity_id
_entity_poly.type
_entity_poly.pdbx_seq_one_letter_code
_entity_poly.pdbx_strand_id
1 'polypeptide(L)'
;MNDLFHPKAEVIANRLSEVAEWCNIEPIVETLTDRNADGLLREVDLIFDGLDNFRTRYILNESALRSRTPYLFTSAIADQAHIALLNPPETACLECIMPRVTDRFEDSCETLGVSPSITGLTGALGTGVALRILLGRPNNWRDMLVTLDMAGPEFILAKLAKRPDCDRCGNVSAEKLRPDRLVTFLCGEHTVNVLPPKNLTIELSKIHNGMASESILLSTDSVLVYRHREFIVSLFRNGRFLIGGVENEIQAANLAREISQYVGLDT
;
A
#
# COMPACT_ATOMS: atom_id res chain seq x y z
N MET A 1 -7.53 16.95 -16.01
CA MET A 1 -6.35 16.06 -15.94
C MET A 1 -5.24 16.83 -15.25
N ASN A 2 -5.48 17.24 -14.00
CA ASN A 2 -4.62 18.16 -13.23
C ASN A 2 -4.17 17.54 -11.90
N ASP A 3 -4.29 16.21 -11.78
CA ASP A 3 -4.07 15.48 -10.52
C ASP A 3 -2.65 14.93 -10.38
N LEU A 4 -1.78 15.23 -11.35
CA LEU A 4 -0.39 14.78 -11.32
C LEU A 4 0.31 15.34 -10.06
N PHE A 5 1.16 14.52 -9.44
CA PHE A 5 1.88 14.81 -8.20
C PHE A 5 1.02 14.91 -6.93
N HIS A 6 -0.30 15.04 -7.04
CA HIS A 6 -1.16 15.04 -5.87
C HIS A 6 -1.19 13.66 -5.19
N PRO A 7 -1.34 13.60 -3.86
CA PRO A 7 -1.50 12.33 -3.16
C PRO A 7 -2.72 11.57 -3.66
N LYS A 8 -2.51 10.32 -4.12
CA LYS A 8 -3.58 9.48 -4.67
C LYS A 8 -4.79 9.37 -3.74
N ALA A 9 -4.55 9.21 -2.43
CA ALA A 9 -5.62 9.09 -1.43
C ALA A 9 -6.54 10.33 -1.39
N GLU A 10 -5.97 11.53 -1.41
CA GLU A 10 -6.73 12.79 -1.39
C GLU A 10 -7.49 13.02 -2.69
N VAL A 11 -6.84 12.77 -3.84
CA VAL A 11 -7.50 12.89 -5.15
C VAL A 11 -8.71 11.96 -5.24
N ILE A 12 -8.55 10.70 -4.82
CA ILE A 12 -9.64 9.72 -4.81
C ILE A 12 -10.74 10.17 -3.85
N ALA A 13 -10.39 10.60 -2.63
CA ALA A 13 -11.36 11.06 -1.65
C ALA A 13 -12.17 12.26 -2.16
N ASN A 14 -11.52 13.27 -2.74
CA ASN A 14 -12.20 14.45 -3.30
C ASN A 14 -13.18 14.06 -4.40
N ARG A 15 -12.76 13.20 -5.34
CA ARG A 15 -13.64 12.75 -6.43
C ARG A 15 -14.79 11.88 -5.95
N LEU A 16 -14.56 11.01 -4.96
CA LEU A 16 -15.61 10.18 -4.40
C LEU A 16 -16.62 11.01 -3.60
N SER A 17 -16.19 12.06 -2.90
CA SER A 17 -17.07 12.97 -2.18
C SER A 17 -18.05 13.71 -3.10
N GLU A 18 -17.69 13.97 -4.37
CA GLU A 18 -18.59 14.59 -5.36
C GLU A 18 -19.74 13.65 -5.80
N VAL A 19 -19.57 12.33 -5.70
CA VAL A 19 -20.54 11.33 -6.18
C VAL A 19 -21.21 10.53 -5.08
N ALA A 20 -20.60 10.49 -3.89
CA ALA A 20 -21.03 9.74 -2.73
C ALA A 20 -21.03 10.64 -1.48
N GLU A 21 -21.77 11.76 -1.55
CA GLU A 21 -21.90 12.74 -0.46
C GLU A 21 -22.41 12.12 0.87
N TRP A 22 -23.04 10.95 0.79
CA TRP A 22 -23.50 10.17 1.95
C TRP A 22 -22.41 9.33 2.63
N CYS A 23 -21.22 9.23 2.04
CA CYS A 23 -20.08 8.50 2.58
C CYS A 23 -19.09 9.47 3.25
N ASN A 24 -18.72 9.17 4.49
CA ASN A 24 -17.56 9.82 5.10
C ASN A 24 -16.28 9.16 4.54
N ILE A 25 -15.44 9.93 3.87
CA ILE A 25 -14.21 9.43 3.23
C ILE A 25 -13.01 10.11 3.87
N GLU A 26 -12.16 9.34 4.53
CA GLU A 26 -10.95 9.82 5.21
C GLU A 26 -9.69 9.41 4.43
N PRO A 27 -9.04 10.33 3.69
CA PRO A 27 -7.79 10.03 3.00
C PRO A 27 -6.61 10.00 3.98
N ILE A 28 -5.83 8.92 3.92
CA ILE A 28 -4.61 8.77 4.74
C ILE A 28 -3.39 8.79 3.82
N VAL A 29 -2.59 9.86 3.89
CA VAL A 29 -1.38 10.04 3.07
C VAL A 29 -0.14 9.56 3.84
N GLU A 30 -0.09 8.26 4.11
CA GLU A 30 1.03 7.62 4.80
C GLU A 30 1.48 6.33 4.13
N THR A 31 2.72 5.92 4.39
CA THR A 31 3.15 4.55 4.11
C THR A 31 2.67 3.68 5.27
N LEU A 32 1.98 2.57 4.98
CA LEU A 32 1.67 1.59 6.01
C LEU A 32 2.96 0.89 6.44
N THR A 33 3.24 0.95 7.74
CA THR A 33 4.45 0.45 8.39
C THR A 33 4.10 -0.35 9.63
N ASP A 34 5.06 -1.10 10.16
CA ASP A 34 4.86 -1.83 11.41
C ASP A 34 4.60 -0.87 12.59
N ARG A 35 5.06 0.38 12.50
CA ARG A 35 4.87 1.42 13.51
C ARG A 35 3.46 1.99 13.55
N ASN A 36 2.81 2.18 12.40
CA ASN A 36 1.50 2.85 12.32
C ASN A 36 0.32 1.89 12.04
N ALA A 37 0.55 0.66 11.58
CA ALA A 37 -0.53 -0.24 11.15
C ALA A 37 -1.62 -0.46 12.21
N ASP A 38 -1.24 -0.73 13.47
CA ASP A 38 -2.22 -0.97 14.55
C ASP A 38 -3.00 0.30 14.96
N GLY A 39 -2.48 1.49 14.61
CA GLY A 39 -3.18 2.76 14.79
C GLY A 39 -4.15 3.02 13.65
N LEU A 40 -3.69 2.86 12.41
CA LEU A 40 -4.46 3.13 11.19
C LEU A 40 -5.58 2.11 10.94
N LEU A 41 -5.38 0.87 11.35
CA LEU A 41 -6.32 -0.24 11.10
C LEU A 41 -7.17 -0.56 12.33
N ARG A 42 -7.19 0.33 13.32
CA ARG A 42 -7.98 0.14 14.53
C ARG A 42 -9.46 0.37 14.22
N GLU A 43 -10.32 -0.47 14.79
CA GLU A 43 -11.79 -0.33 14.71
C GLU A 43 -12.34 -0.38 13.27
N VAL A 44 -11.61 -0.97 12.33
CA VAL A 44 -12.11 -1.20 10.97
C VAL A 44 -12.86 -2.54 10.90
N ASP A 45 -14.01 -2.56 10.22
CA ASP A 45 -14.83 -3.77 10.09
C ASP A 45 -14.33 -4.74 9.01
N LEU A 46 -13.54 -4.23 8.05
CA LEU A 46 -13.01 -4.97 6.92
C LEU A 46 -11.77 -4.26 6.36
N ILE A 47 -10.74 -5.03 6.04
CA ILE A 47 -9.58 -4.57 5.29
C ILE A 47 -9.73 -5.02 3.83
N PHE A 48 -9.65 -4.08 2.89
CA PHE A 48 -9.62 -4.35 1.46
C PHE A 48 -8.21 -4.12 0.92
N ASP A 49 -7.52 -5.18 0.50
CA ASP A 49 -6.16 -5.09 -0.05
C ASP A 49 -6.18 -4.53 -1.47
N GLY A 50 -5.39 -3.48 -1.73
CA GLY A 50 -5.05 -2.99 -3.05
C GLY A 50 -3.55 -2.76 -3.23
N LEU A 51 -2.72 -3.42 -2.40
CA LEU A 51 -1.28 -3.25 -2.38
C LEU A 51 -0.62 -4.01 -3.53
N ASP A 52 0.58 -3.57 -3.91
CA ASP A 52 1.38 -4.10 -5.00
C ASP A 52 2.65 -4.87 -4.55
N ASN A 53 2.90 -4.94 -3.24
CA ASN A 53 4.08 -5.58 -2.68
C ASN A 53 3.76 -6.44 -1.46
N PHE A 54 4.48 -7.55 -1.33
CA PHE A 54 4.32 -8.53 -0.26
C PHE A 54 4.72 -7.98 1.10
N ARG A 55 5.77 -7.14 1.18
CA ARG A 55 6.19 -6.57 2.48
C ARG A 55 5.02 -5.91 3.20
N THR A 56 4.35 -4.96 2.57
CA THR A 56 3.24 -4.24 3.18
C THR A 56 2.03 -5.15 3.40
N ARG A 57 1.79 -6.12 2.51
CA ARG A 57 0.74 -7.13 2.72
C ARG A 57 0.97 -8.00 3.97
N TYR A 58 2.22 -8.29 4.34
CA TYR A 58 2.49 -9.01 5.59
C TYR A 58 2.24 -8.14 6.82
N ILE A 59 2.59 -6.86 6.78
CA ILE A 59 2.26 -5.90 7.85
C ILE A 59 0.73 -5.84 8.02
N LEU A 60 0.01 -5.74 6.91
CA LEU A 60 -1.45 -5.74 6.86
C LEU A 60 -2.04 -7.03 7.43
N ASN A 61 -1.52 -8.20 7.01
CA ASN A 61 -1.91 -9.51 7.53
C ASN A 61 -1.68 -9.62 9.04
N GLU A 62 -0.51 -9.20 9.55
CA GLU A 62 -0.22 -9.23 10.98
C GLU A 62 -1.16 -8.33 11.78
N SER A 63 -1.48 -7.13 11.28
CA SER A 63 -2.43 -6.23 11.94
C SER A 63 -3.87 -6.77 11.91
N ALA A 64 -4.29 -7.35 10.78
CA ALA A 64 -5.58 -8.03 10.65
C ALA A 64 -5.72 -9.20 11.64
N LEU A 65 -4.66 -10.00 11.82
CA LEU A 65 -4.64 -11.10 12.80
C LEU A 65 -4.80 -10.60 14.24
N ARG A 66 -4.10 -9.53 14.62
CA ARG A 66 -4.17 -8.95 15.97
C ARG A 66 -5.54 -8.34 16.26
N SER A 67 -6.11 -7.63 15.29
CA SER A 67 -7.42 -6.99 15.41
C SER A 67 -8.59 -7.95 15.18
N ARG A 68 -8.33 -9.15 14.63
CA ARG A 68 -9.35 -10.10 14.15
C ARG A 68 -10.28 -9.48 13.10
N THR A 69 -9.71 -8.60 12.28
CA THR A 69 -10.43 -7.95 11.20
C THR A 69 -10.38 -8.82 9.96
N PRO A 70 -11.53 -9.08 9.29
CA PRO A 70 -11.53 -9.76 8.00
C PRO A 70 -10.64 -9.05 6.99
N TYR A 71 -9.76 -9.80 6.33
CA TYR A 71 -8.81 -9.30 5.36
C TYR A 71 -9.15 -9.85 3.97
N LEU A 72 -9.68 -8.98 3.10
CA LEU A 72 -9.94 -9.32 1.71
C LEU A 72 -8.68 -9.05 0.88
N PHE A 73 -7.90 -10.11 0.67
CA PHE A 73 -6.73 -10.08 -0.18
C PHE A 73 -7.13 -9.96 -1.64
N THR A 74 -6.54 -9.02 -2.36
CA THR A 74 -6.61 -8.92 -3.81
C THR A 74 -5.23 -8.67 -4.40
N SER A 75 -4.99 -9.20 -5.60
CA SER A 75 -3.77 -8.94 -6.37
C SER A 75 -4.07 -8.94 -7.86
N ALA A 76 -3.24 -8.27 -8.65
CA ALA A 76 -3.27 -8.32 -10.10
C ALA A 76 -1.84 -8.24 -10.66
N ILE A 77 -1.56 -9.03 -11.68
CA ILE A 77 -0.29 -9.00 -12.42
C ILE A 77 -0.51 -9.52 -13.83
N ALA A 78 0.08 -8.86 -14.83
CA ALA A 78 -0.20 -9.08 -16.24
C ALA A 78 -1.73 -9.11 -16.50
N ASP A 79 -2.25 -10.26 -16.89
CA ASP A 79 -3.66 -10.50 -17.21
C ASP A 79 -4.38 -11.35 -16.15
N GLN A 80 -3.75 -11.57 -15.00
CA GLN A 80 -4.26 -12.41 -13.92
C GLN A 80 -4.52 -11.60 -12.65
N ALA A 81 -5.50 -12.05 -11.87
CA ALA A 81 -5.77 -11.52 -10.55
C ALA A 81 -6.23 -12.59 -9.57
N HIS A 82 -6.07 -12.31 -8.29
CA HIS A 82 -6.41 -13.24 -7.21
C HIS A 82 -7.27 -12.53 -6.18
N ILE A 83 -8.25 -13.26 -5.62
CA ILE A 83 -9.10 -12.79 -4.52
C ILE A 83 -9.20 -13.91 -3.47
N ALA A 84 -8.98 -13.58 -2.20
CA ALA A 84 -9.20 -14.49 -1.09
C ALA A 84 -9.70 -13.76 0.15
N LEU A 85 -10.67 -14.35 0.86
CA LEU A 85 -11.08 -13.89 2.18
C LEU A 85 -10.22 -14.57 3.25
N LEU A 86 -9.46 -13.77 3.98
CA LEU A 86 -8.54 -14.21 5.04
C LEU A 86 -9.04 -13.69 6.39
N ASN A 87 -9.59 -14.55 7.22
CA ASN A 87 -10.07 -14.23 8.56
C ASN A 87 -9.89 -15.43 9.51
N PRO A 88 -8.67 -15.64 10.04
CA PRO A 88 -8.43 -16.69 11.03
C PRO A 88 -9.12 -16.39 12.37
N PRO A 89 -9.54 -17.42 13.13
CA PRO A 89 -9.25 -18.84 12.93
C PRO A 89 -10.13 -19.55 11.89
N GLU A 90 -11.17 -18.90 11.37
CA GLU A 90 -12.13 -19.53 10.46
C GLU A 90 -11.55 -19.89 9.08
N THR A 91 -10.53 -19.15 8.62
CA THR A 91 -9.83 -19.44 7.35
C THR A 91 -8.30 -19.41 7.53
N ALA A 92 -7.58 -19.66 6.43
CA ALA A 92 -6.14 -19.39 6.32
C ALA A 92 -5.81 -17.89 6.46
N CYS A 93 -4.58 -17.55 6.90
CA CYS A 93 -4.00 -16.21 6.77
C CYS A 93 -3.15 -16.09 5.50
N LEU A 94 -2.63 -14.90 5.21
CA LEU A 94 -1.77 -14.71 4.03
C LEU A 94 -0.50 -15.58 4.10
N GLU A 95 0.14 -15.67 5.26
CA GLU A 95 1.36 -16.49 5.44
C GLU A 95 1.06 -18.01 5.50
N CYS A 96 -0.21 -18.43 5.55
CA CYS A 96 -0.56 -19.82 5.28
C CYS A 96 -0.43 -20.16 3.79
N ILE A 97 -0.84 -19.23 2.91
CA ILE A 97 -0.92 -19.45 1.46
C ILE A 97 0.37 -19.04 0.73
N MET A 98 1.02 -17.99 1.22
CA MET A 98 2.22 -17.39 0.62
C MET A 98 3.26 -17.17 1.73
N PRO A 99 3.94 -18.24 2.20
CA PRO A 99 4.88 -18.13 3.30
C PRO A 99 6.19 -17.49 2.84
N ARG A 100 6.60 -16.39 3.52
CA ARG A 100 7.92 -15.77 3.38
C ARG A 100 8.29 -15.37 1.94
N VAL A 101 7.31 -15.07 1.09
CA VAL A 101 7.56 -14.50 -0.23
C VAL A 101 8.26 -13.15 -0.04
N THR A 102 9.31 -12.93 -0.81
CA THR A 102 10.01 -11.64 -0.86
C THR A 102 9.70 -10.99 -2.19
N ASP A 103 9.55 -9.66 -2.19
CA ASP A 103 9.40 -8.89 -3.42
C ASP A 103 10.65 -9.09 -4.29
N ARG A 104 10.48 -9.71 -5.47
CA ARG A 104 11.51 -9.86 -6.49
C ARG A 104 11.18 -8.91 -7.62
N PHE A 105 12.17 -8.12 -8.06
CA PHE A 105 11.98 -7.10 -9.08
C PHE A 105 11.52 -7.69 -10.43
N GLU A 106 11.99 -8.90 -10.76
CA GLU A 106 11.75 -9.60 -12.02
C GLU A 106 10.27 -9.96 -12.27
N ASP A 107 9.50 -10.23 -11.19
CA ASP A 107 8.10 -10.63 -11.23
C ASP A 107 7.17 -9.52 -10.69
N SER A 108 7.46 -8.25 -11.01
CA SER A 108 6.71 -7.10 -10.51
C SER A 108 5.67 -6.59 -11.52
N CYS A 109 4.73 -5.78 -11.03
CA CYS A 109 3.77 -5.07 -11.89
C CYS A 109 4.47 -4.14 -12.89
N GLU A 110 5.70 -3.68 -12.58
CA GLU A 110 6.50 -2.83 -13.46
C GLU A 110 7.12 -3.61 -14.62
N THR A 111 7.59 -4.84 -14.38
CA THR A 111 8.24 -5.65 -15.43
C THR A 111 7.23 -6.40 -16.30
N LEU A 112 6.19 -6.96 -15.68
CA LEU A 112 5.17 -7.75 -16.39
C LEU A 112 3.99 -6.92 -16.89
N GLY A 113 3.83 -5.70 -16.39
CA GLY A 113 2.66 -4.87 -16.62
C GLY A 113 1.43 -5.39 -15.85
N VAL A 114 0.33 -4.63 -15.90
CA VAL A 114 -0.96 -5.04 -15.39
C VAL A 114 -2.06 -4.50 -16.29
N SER A 115 -2.96 -5.36 -16.73
CA SER A 115 -4.09 -4.97 -17.57
C SER A 115 -5.11 -4.12 -16.78
N PRO A 116 -5.51 -2.94 -17.28
CA PRO A 116 -6.55 -2.13 -16.61
C PRO A 116 -7.88 -2.86 -16.48
N SER A 117 -8.18 -3.78 -17.40
CA SER A 117 -9.41 -4.57 -17.37
C SER A 117 -9.41 -5.55 -16.18
N ILE A 118 -8.28 -6.20 -15.91
CA ILE A 118 -8.20 -7.17 -14.81
C ILE A 118 -8.28 -6.48 -13.44
N THR A 119 -7.67 -5.29 -13.29
CA THR A 119 -7.76 -4.51 -12.04
C THR A 119 -9.19 -4.01 -11.80
N GLY A 120 -9.87 -3.51 -12.84
CA GLY A 120 -11.28 -3.11 -12.76
C GLY A 120 -12.20 -4.27 -12.37
N LEU A 121 -12.03 -5.44 -12.99
CA LEU A 121 -12.80 -6.65 -12.67
C LEU A 121 -12.57 -7.11 -11.21
N THR A 122 -11.31 -7.11 -10.79
CA THR A 122 -10.91 -7.52 -9.43
C THR A 122 -11.50 -6.60 -8.37
N GLY A 123 -11.43 -5.28 -8.59
CA GLY A 123 -12.04 -4.29 -7.69
C GLY A 123 -13.56 -4.46 -7.59
N ALA A 124 -14.24 -4.68 -8.71
CA ALA A 124 -15.69 -4.88 -8.73
C ALA A 124 -16.11 -6.18 -7.99
N LEU A 125 -15.43 -7.30 -8.26
CA LEU A 125 -15.70 -8.57 -7.60
C LEU A 125 -15.39 -8.49 -6.10
N GLY A 126 -14.23 -7.96 -5.74
CA GLY A 126 -13.84 -7.76 -4.34
C GLY A 126 -14.84 -6.89 -3.59
N THR A 127 -15.35 -5.81 -4.22
CA THR A 127 -16.41 -4.97 -3.62
C THR A 127 -17.68 -5.76 -3.33
N GLY A 128 -18.07 -6.65 -4.24
CA GLY A 128 -19.18 -7.58 -4.01
C GLY A 128 -18.95 -8.48 -2.79
N VAL A 129 -17.73 -9.01 -2.60
CA VAL A 129 -17.37 -9.81 -1.43
C VAL A 129 -17.42 -8.98 -0.15
N ALA A 130 -16.81 -7.80 -0.17
CA ALA A 130 -16.80 -6.84 0.93
C ALA A 130 -18.20 -6.52 1.43
N LEU A 131 -19.11 -6.16 0.53
CA LEU A 131 -20.51 -5.86 0.86
C LEU A 131 -21.23 -7.06 1.51
N ARG A 132 -20.97 -8.29 1.03
CA ARG A 132 -21.57 -9.47 1.66
C ARG A 132 -21.07 -9.68 3.08
N ILE A 133 -19.78 -9.44 3.34
CA ILE A 133 -19.19 -9.54 4.68
C ILE A 133 -19.80 -8.49 5.60
N LEU A 134 -19.78 -7.22 5.20
CA LEU A 134 -20.29 -6.09 6.00
C LEU A 134 -21.79 -6.20 6.29
N LEU A 135 -22.57 -6.73 5.36
CA LEU A 135 -24.01 -6.97 5.55
C LEU A 135 -24.33 -8.28 6.29
N GLY A 136 -23.34 -9.02 6.77
CA GLY A 136 -23.54 -10.30 7.45
C GLY A 136 -24.19 -11.39 6.59
N ARG A 137 -24.10 -11.28 5.26
CA ARG A 137 -24.70 -12.26 4.34
C ARG A 137 -23.84 -13.52 4.26
N PRO A 138 -24.45 -14.71 4.03
CA PRO A 138 -23.70 -15.92 3.75
C PRO A 138 -22.71 -15.69 2.62
N ASN A 139 -21.46 -16.12 2.77
CA ASN A 139 -20.47 -16.01 1.71
C ASN A 139 -19.71 -17.33 1.58
N ASN A 140 -19.59 -17.80 0.33
CA ASN A 140 -18.86 -19.02 -0.02
C ASN A 140 -17.42 -18.71 -0.46
N TRP A 141 -16.94 -17.50 -0.15
CA TRP A 141 -15.58 -17.04 -0.45
C TRP A 141 -14.57 -17.50 0.60
N ARG A 142 -15.06 -18.08 1.71
CA ARG A 142 -14.21 -18.70 2.74
C ARG A 142 -13.45 -19.87 2.13
N ASP A 143 -12.19 -20.02 2.54
CA ASP A 143 -11.31 -21.13 2.16
C ASP A 143 -11.14 -21.29 0.64
N MET A 144 -11.25 -20.20 -0.11
CA MET A 144 -11.10 -20.19 -1.57
C MET A 144 -10.14 -19.09 -2.00
N LEU A 145 -9.23 -19.46 -2.89
CA LEU A 145 -8.48 -18.54 -3.74
C LEU A 145 -9.15 -18.56 -5.11
N VAL A 146 -9.68 -17.41 -5.50
CA VAL A 146 -10.30 -17.22 -6.81
C VAL A 146 -9.27 -16.54 -7.70
N THR A 147 -8.88 -17.22 -8.76
CA THR A 147 -8.02 -16.67 -9.80
C THR A 147 -8.86 -16.28 -11.01
N LEU A 148 -8.70 -15.04 -11.43
CA LEU A 148 -9.23 -14.46 -12.65
C LEU A 148 -8.07 -14.48 -13.66
N ASP A 149 -8.29 -15.05 -14.85
CA ASP A 149 -7.27 -15.09 -15.90
C ASP A 149 -7.91 -14.70 -17.23
N MET A 150 -7.46 -13.60 -17.83
CA MET A 150 -8.02 -13.14 -19.11
C MET A 150 -7.67 -14.05 -20.30
N ALA A 151 -6.76 -15.01 -20.14
CA ALA A 151 -6.44 -16.00 -21.17
C ALA A 151 -7.57 -17.02 -21.41
N GLY A 152 -8.48 -17.18 -20.44
CA GLY A 152 -9.55 -18.17 -20.49
C GLY A 152 -10.90 -17.62 -20.02
N PRO A 153 -12.01 -18.30 -20.31
CA PRO A 153 -13.34 -17.82 -19.95
C PRO A 153 -13.77 -18.19 -18.51
N GLU A 154 -12.88 -18.80 -17.71
CA GLU A 154 -13.22 -19.44 -16.43
C GLU A 154 -12.54 -18.76 -15.24
N PHE A 155 -13.23 -18.79 -14.10
CA PHE A 155 -12.61 -18.51 -12.81
C PHE A 155 -12.02 -19.80 -12.25
N ILE A 156 -10.75 -19.77 -11.93
CA ILE A 156 -10.07 -20.92 -11.32
C ILE A 156 -10.27 -20.83 -9.81
N LEU A 157 -10.81 -21.90 -9.25
CA LEU A 157 -11.21 -21.98 -7.85
C LEU A 157 -10.30 -22.98 -7.12
N ALA A 158 -9.36 -22.48 -6.32
CA ALA A 158 -8.48 -23.31 -5.50
C ALA A 158 -8.91 -23.26 -4.04
N LYS A 159 -9.05 -24.44 -3.40
CA LYS A 159 -9.31 -24.52 -1.96
C LYS A 159 -8.08 -24.09 -1.18
N LEU A 160 -8.26 -23.20 -0.23
CA LEU A 160 -7.25 -22.81 0.74
C LEU A 160 -7.39 -23.67 1.99
N ALA A 161 -6.24 -24.01 2.58
CA ALA A 161 -6.19 -24.69 3.86
C ALA A 161 -5.35 -23.89 4.84
N LYS A 162 -5.85 -23.71 6.07
CA LYS A 162 -5.06 -23.16 7.16
C LYS A 162 -3.92 -24.13 7.48
N ARG A 163 -2.70 -23.60 7.55
CA ARG A 163 -1.53 -24.37 7.96
C ARG A 163 -1.50 -24.56 9.48
N PRO A 164 -1.44 -25.80 10.00
CA PRO A 164 -1.38 -26.06 11.44
C PRO A 164 -0.11 -25.47 12.11
N ASP A 165 0.98 -25.41 11.35
CA ASP A 165 2.31 -24.94 11.77
C ASP A 165 2.57 -23.47 11.44
N CYS A 166 1.53 -22.70 11.07
CA CYS A 166 1.70 -21.30 10.73
C CYS A 166 2.14 -20.50 11.96
N ASP A 167 3.35 -19.93 11.90
CA ASP A 167 3.97 -19.09 12.94
C ASP A 167 3.22 -17.77 13.22
N ARG A 168 2.11 -17.52 12.51
CA ARG A 168 1.37 -16.25 12.51
C ARG A 168 -0.03 -16.41 13.04
N CYS A 169 -0.88 -17.16 12.34
CA CYS A 169 -2.24 -17.43 12.81
C CYS A 169 -2.35 -18.68 13.70
N GLY A 170 -1.28 -19.47 13.84
CA GLY A 170 -1.19 -20.60 14.76
C GLY A 170 -0.67 -20.21 16.15
N ASN A 171 0.14 -19.14 16.23
CA ASN A 171 0.62 -18.57 17.49
C ASN A 171 0.70 -17.04 17.38
N VAL A 172 -0.40 -16.34 17.67
CA VAL A 172 -0.55 -14.88 17.47
C VAL A 172 0.39 -14.05 18.38
N SER A 173 1.16 -14.71 19.28
CA SER A 173 2.11 -14.05 20.18
C SER A 173 3.49 -13.80 19.58
N ALA A 174 3.71 -14.01 18.28
CA ALA A 174 5.00 -13.72 17.67
C ALA A 174 5.29 -12.20 17.67
N GLU A 175 6.50 -11.82 18.12
CA GLU A 175 7.01 -10.45 18.01
C GLU A 175 6.89 -9.92 16.57
N LYS A 176 6.85 -8.58 16.40
CA LYS A 176 6.92 -7.94 15.08
C LYS A 176 8.23 -8.36 14.42
N LEU A 177 8.14 -9.28 13.45
CA LEU A 177 9.31 -9.94 12.86
C LEU A 177 9.95 -9.13 11.72
N ARG A 178 9.35 -8.00 11.34
CA ARG A 178 9.80 -7.21 10.19
C ARG A 178 10.08 -5.78 10.64
N PRO A 179 11.35 -5.37 10.79
CA PRO A 179 11.67 -3.97 11.05
C PRO A 179 11.33 -3.12 9.83
N ASP A 180 11.02 -1.84 10.07
CA ASP A 180 10.81 -0.88 9.00
C ASP A 180 12.07 -0.71 8.15
N ARG A 181 11.88 -0.79 6.82
CA ARG A 181 12.92 -0.44 5.86
C ARG A 181 12.86 1.06 5.63
N LEU A 182 13.94 1.76 5.97
CA LEU A 182 14.03 3.20 5.75
C LEU A 182 14.06 3.57 4.26
N VAL A 183 14.51 2.67 3.40
CA VAL A 183 14.58 2.84 1.96
C VAL A 183 13.85 1.68 1.31
N THR A 184 12.88 1.94 0.45
CA THR A 184 12.11 0.91 -0.27
C THR A 184 11.81 1.38 -1.68
N PHE A 185 12.19 0.60 -2.68
CA PHE A 185 11.82 0.86 -4.07
C PHE A 185 10.33 0.59 -4.29
N LEU A 186 9.68 1.48 -5.01
CA LEU A 186 8.28 1.35 -5.44
C LEU A 186 8.24 0.90 -6.90
N CYS A 187 7.13 0.30 -7.31
CA CYS A 187 6.90 -0.02 -8.72
C CYS A 187 6.78 1.29 -9.52
N GLY A 188 7.59 1.41 -10.57
CA GLY A 188 7.53 2.50 -11.54
C GLY A 188 8.59 3.59 -11.34
N GLU A 189 9.21 3.98 -12.46
CA GLU A 189 10.08 5.16 -12.62
C GLU A 189 11.31 5.20 -11.69
N HIS A 190 11.79 4.04 -11.23
CA HIS A 190 12.92 3.98 -10.30
C HIS A 190 12.68 4.86 -9.06
N THR A 191 11.44 4.89 -8.58
CA THR A 191 11.04 5.73 -7.44
C THR A 191 11.34 5.03 -6.13
N VAL A 192 11.98 5.75 -5.21
CA VAL A 192 12.27 5.24 -3.87
C VAL A 192 11.47 5.97 -2.81
N ASN A 193 10.86 5.19 -1.92
CA ASN A 193 10.24 5.66 -0.69
C ASN A 193 11.27 5.66 0.44
N VAL A 194 11.52 6.84 1.01
CA VAL A 194 12.43 7.03 2.13
C VAL A 194 11.64 7.46 3.35
N LEU A 195 11.66 6.62 4.39
CA LEU A 195 11.05 6.92 5.68
C LEU A 195 12.06 7.62 6.59
N PRO A 196 11.62 8.61 7.39
CA PRO A 196 12.49 9.21 8.38
C PRO A 196 12.73 8.22 9.54
N PRO A 197 13.87 8.32 10.25
CA PRO A 197 14.16 7.49 11.41
C PRO A 197 13.08 7.61 12.51
N LYS A 198 12.48 8.80 12.63
CA LYS A 198 11.36 9.11 13.52
C LYS A 198 10.34 9.95 12.77
N ASN A 199 9.05 9.84 13.15
CA ASN A 199 8.02 10.69 12.56
C ASN A 199 8.29 12.16 12.91
N LEU A 200 8.21 13.01 11.89
CA LEU A 200 8.35 14.45 12.02
C LEU A 200 6.98 15.12 11.87
N THR A 201 6.90 16.41 12.18
CA THR A 201 5.75 17.25 11.85
C THR A 201 6.27 18.51 11.21
N ILE A 202 6.21 18.54 9.88
CA ILE A 202 6.80 19.57 9.04
C ILE A 202 5.70 20.50 8.54
N GLU A 203 5.95 21.81 8.63
CA GLU A 203 5.13 22.85 8.03
C GLU A 203 5.66 23.13 6.61
N LEU A 204 5.07 22.47 5.61
CA LEU A 204 5.56 22.48 4.22
C LEU A 204 5.60 23.89 3.61
N SER A 205 4.72 24.79 4.02
CA SER A 205 4.69 26.19 3.57
C SER A 205 5.98 26.95 3.89
N LYS A 206 6.64 26.65 5.01
CA LYS A 206 7.93 27.26 5.38
C LYS A 206 9.05 26.85 4.42
N ILE A 207 9.07 25.58 4.03
CA ILE A 207 10.05 25.05 3.07
C ILE A 207 9.78 25.63 1.69
N HIS A 208 8.52 25.60 1.24
CA HIS A 208 8.08 26.22 -0.01
C HIS A 208 8.58 27.67 -0.15
N ASN A 209 8.43 28.49 0.89
CA ASN A 209 8.82 29.91 0.85
C ASN A 209 10.34 30.14 0.73
N GLY A 210 11.16 29.14 1.07
CA GLY A 210 12.61 29.18 0.92
C GLY A 210 13.11 28.68 -0.44
N MET A 211 12.22 28.20 -1.31
CA MET A 211 12.56 27.60 -2.59
C MET A 211 12.23 28.52 -3.78
N ALA A 212 13.00 28.39 -4.86
CA ALA A 212 12.72 29.10 -6.10
C ALA A 212 11.46 28.55 -6.76
N SER A 213 10.51 29.41 -7.13
CA SER A 213 9.17 29.00 -7.58
C SER A 213 9.20 28.09 -8.82
N GLU A 214 10.19 28.25 -9.71
CA GLU A 214 10.37 27.42 -10.90
C GLU A 214 10.77 25.97 -10.60
N SER A 215 11.29 25.69 -9.40
CA SER A 215 11.61 24.33 -8.96
C SER A 215 10.38 23.58 -8.45
N ILE A 216 9.32 24.28 -8.09
CA ILE A 216 8.15 23.72 -7.41
C ILE A 216 7.16 23.21 -8.45
N LEU A 217 6.80 21.93 -8.33
CA LEU A 217 5.86 21.25 -9.23
C LEU A 217 4.46 21.18 -8.62
N LEU A 218 4.37 21.04 -7.30
CA LEU A 218 3.12 21.03 -6.55
C LEU A 218 3.37 21.44 -5.09
N SER A 219 2.45 22.20 -4.51
CA SER A 219 2.45 22.46 -3.06
C SER A 219 1.02 22.35 -2.53
N THR A 220 0.86 21.51 -1.50
CA THR A 220 -0.37 21.28 -0.77
C THR A 220 -0.05 21.22 0.72
N ASP A 221 -1.08 21.11 1.57
CA ASP A 221 -0.88 20.92 2.99
C ASP A 221 -0.18 19.60 3.32
N SER A 222 -0.38 18.54 2.54
CA SER A 222 0.13 17.19 2.82
C SER A 222 1.43 16.82 2.10
N VAL A 223 1.68 17.41 0.92
CA VAL A 223 2.88 17.15 0.11
C VAL A 223 3.41 18.42 -0.59
N LEU A 224 4.74 18.53 -0.63
CA LEU A 224 5.49 19.47 -1.44
C LEU A 224 6.30 18.69 -2.47
N VAL A 225 6.04 18.93 -3.77
CA VAL A 225 6.74 18.28 -4.88
C VAL A 225 7.57 19.29 -5.62
N TYR A 226 8.86 19.00 -5.79
CA TYR A 226 9.82 19.91 -6.41
C TYR A 226 10.93 19.15 -7.15
N ARG A 227 11.64 19.88 -8.00
CA ARG A 227 12.85 19.39 -8.67
C ARG A 227 14.08 19.69 -7.84
N HIS A 228 14.86 18.65 -7.55
CA HIS A 228 16.17 18.76 -6.93
C HIS A 228 17.20 18.20 -7.90
N ARG A 229 17.90 19.09 -8.62
CA ARG A 229 18.73 18.73 -9.78
C ARG A 229 17.88 17.98 -10.83
N GLU A 230 18.27 16.78 -11.23
CA GLU A 230 17.54 15.89 -12.15
C GLU A 230 16.39 15.11 -11.48
N PHE A 231 16.31 15.08 -10.15
CA PHE A 231 15.34 14.25 -9.43
C PHE A 231 14.03 14.99 -9.14
N ILE A 232 12.93 14.25 -9.17
CA ILE A 232 11.63 14.73 -8.66
C ILE A 232 11.49 14.23 -7.23
N VAL A 233 11.31 15.16 -6.29
CA VAL A 233 11.20 14.88 -4.86
C VAL A 233 9.80 15.25 -4.40
N SER A 234 9.12 14.33 -3.72
CA SER A 234 7.90 14.59 -2.96
C SER A 234 8.20 14.51 -1.46
N LEU A 235 8.15 15.64 -0.76
CA LEU A 235 8.30 15.73 0.68
C LEU A 235 6.92 15.77 1.35
N PHE A 236 6.70 14.86 2.30
CA PHE A 236 5.46 14.78 3.07
C PHE A 236 5.63 15.39 4.46
N ARG A 237 4.51 15.82 5.08
CA ARG A 237 4.50 16.42 6.43
C ARG A 237 5.18 15.58 7.51
N ASN A 238 5.17 14.26 7.36
CA ASN A 238 5.76 13.34 8.32
C ASN A 238 7.28 13.16 8.16
N GLY A 239 7.90 13.82 7.17
CA GLY A 239 9.34 13.69 6.86
C GLY A 239 9.69 12.58 5.89
N ARG A 240 8.68 11.91 5.31
CA ARG A 240 8.87 10.93 4.24
C ARG A 240 9.24 11.64 2.93
N PHE A 241 10.10 11.00 2.15
CA PHE A 241 10.37 11.37 0.77
C PHE A 241 9.91 10.28 -0.20
N LEU A 242 9.37 10.70 -1.35
CA LEU A 242 9.46 9.91 -2.58
C LEU A 242 10.47 10.60 -3.50
N ILE A 243 11.42 9.85 -4.02
CA ILE A 243 12.46 10.38 -4.91
C ILE A 243 12.45 9.54 -6.20
N GLY A 244 12.06 10.15 -7.31
CA GLY A 244 12.01 9.51 -8.62
C GLY A 244 13.37 9.53 -9.32
N GLY A 245 13.69 8.51 -10.11
CA GLY A 245 14.92 8.45 -10.92
C GLY A 245 16.16 7.93 -10.19
N VAL A 246 16.02 7.13 -9.13
CA VAL A 246 17.13 6.63 -8.31
C VAL A 246 17.54 5.22 -8.71
N GLU A 247 18.83 4.98 -8.93
CA GLU A 247 19.33 3.70 -9.45
C GLU A 247 19.44 2.60 -8.38
N ASN A 248 19.81 2.96 -7.14
CA ASN A 248 20.08 1.99 -6.08
C ASN A 248 19.92 2.58 -4.66
N GLU A 249 19.88 1.70 -3.66
CA GLU A 249 19.66 2.08 -2.25
C GLU A 249 20.74 3.02 -1.68
N ILE A 250 21.98 2.92 -2.15
CA ILE A 250 23.10 3.77 -1.68
C ILE A 250 22.88 5.21 -2.18
N GLN A 251 22.55 5.37 -3.47
CA GLN A 251 22.20 6.67 -4.03
C GLN A 251 20.98 7.25 -3.32
N ALA A 252 19.94 6.44 -3.10
CA ALA A 252 18.73 6.84 -2.36
C ALA A 252 19.06 7.40 -0.97
N ALA A 253 19.86 6.68 -0.19
CA ALA A 253 20.20 7.07 1.17
C ALA A 253 21.05 8.34 1.22
N ASN A 254 22.01 8.50 0.29
CA ASN A 254 22.84 9.70 0.21
C ASN A 254 22.03 10.91 -0.24
N LEU A 255 21.18 10.75 -1.26
CA LEU A 255 20.32 11.80 -1.77
C LEU A 255 19.29 12.23 -0.73
N ALA A 256 18.71 11.30 0.03
CA ALA A 256 17.83 11.61 1.14
C ALA A 256 18.52 12.47 2.21
N ARG A 257 19.78 12.15 2.58
CA ARG A 257 20.55 12.97 3.53
C ARG A 257 20.83 14.38 2.97
N GLU A 258 21.21 14.46 1.70
CA GLU A 258 21.44 15.75 1.02
C GLU A 258 20.15 16.60 1.00
N ILE A 259 19.03 15.99 0.63
CA ILE A 259 17.73 16.65 0.59
C ILE A 259 17.30 17.11 1.99
N SER A 260 17.42 16.25 3.01
CA SER A 260 17.11 16.63 4.41
C SER A 260 17.87 17.88 4.83
N GLN A 261 19.17 17.97 4.51
CA GLN A 261 19.97 19.16 4.80
C GLN A 261 19.50 20.37 4.01
N TYR A 262 19.19 20.20 2.72
CA TYR A 262 18.71 21.28 1.86
C TYR A 262 17.38 21.87 2.35
N VAL A 263 16.45 21.04 2.82
CA VAL A 263 15.15 21.47 3.35
C VAL A 263 15.14 21.76 4.86
N GLY A 264 16.31 21.71 5.51
CA GLY A 264 16.45 22.04 6.94
C GLY A 264 15.79 21.04 7.90
N LEU A 265 15.74 19.77 7.52
CA LEU A 265 15.31 18.68 8.41
C LEU A 265 16.52 18.08 9.12
N ASP A 266 16.58 18.24 10.44
CA ASP A 266 17.56 17.55 11.29
C ASP A 266 17.20 16.06 11.36
N THR A 267 17.81 15.25 10.50
CA THR A 267 17.72 13.77 10.51
C THR A 267 18.93 13.12 11.13
#